data_AF-A0A0C3P6R0-F1
#
_entry.id   AF-A0A0C3P6R0-F1
#
_cell.length_a   1.000
_cell.length_b   1.000
_cell.length_c   1.000
_cell.angle_alpha   90.00
_cell.angle_beta   90.00
_cell.angle_gamma   90.00
#
_symmetry.space_group_name_H-M   'P 1'
#
loop_
_entity.id
_entity.type
_entity.pdbx_description
1 polymer ?
#
loop_
_entity_poly.entity_id
_entity_poly.type
_entity_poly.pdbx_seq_one_letter_code
_entity_poly.pdbx_strand_id
1 'polypeptide(L)'
;MTLEFDAKENLQEQDIGLYYSPSTLTFSDAETSSAVSLSRQASQVHLELSLTPYHALAHLKSTSTSNVMEFHDEKRESHQRTLSRSRSFSLLMQNGGGQKSTEVGSFDFPHDKVLKMRQWVLAFAVVDFDLDLGPVVRSVCPPVYLSPSETENIAFSAFPDSLQFDQGTEVHSFRIRVFPDSLHTPCQDSFKRPEPLDGFMYGFSYFSQKRDSNSKRGYRQSSLVLLTHHQYPAFFTSVVSKLGPLFQNHGITMLETGCHNVANWPSPSPGSTLELGFLGSVLHVELPTSIDSQQLVETASFGGGFDPTEHLLASSVPLYPPSINLFEASLSHLWSVWECLILCEPILVYGPSPSMTSQAVWWLRDLIRPIPLAADIRPYFTIHDRDHALLVNKSPPKTGLVIGVTNPFFEKSCTHWPHVLSVGRKTRPGTTVVAGPSAGWTTKTHRRYISKDRQLLKRLEKACTSSTLDRMQASLELRRHFCSRTNAVLVPLNRYLNTLIPSPAERNTTLCLRRLKPFNTAEFFSSLRSSPSALPFKSSSKQREFYEKWLRTPAFGLWLARQEEVVQDALRQKT
;
A
#
# COMPACT_ATOMS: atom_id res chain seq x y z
N MET A 1 -46.97 -29.15 32.48
CA MET A 1 -45.85 -29.71 31.70
C MET A 1 -45.30 -28.56 30.88
N THR A 2 -44.05 -28.22 31.14
CA THR A 2 -43.50 -26.87 31.21
C THR A 2 -43.06 -26.33 29.85
N LEU A 3 -43.34 -25.06 29.60
CA LEU A 3 -42.81 -24.24 28.50
C LEU A 3 -41.56 -23.51 29.03
N GLU A 4 -40.43 -23.60 28.33
CA GLU A 4 -39.30 -22.69 28.54
C GLU A 4 -38.76 -22.17 27.20
N PHE A 5 -38.64 -20.85 27.17
CA PHE A 5 -38.04 -20.03 26.13
C PHE A 5 -36.52 -20.01 26.30
N ASP A 6 -35.77 -20.17 25.22
CA ASP A 6 -34.32 -20.05 25.21
C ASP A 6 -33.91 -18.68 24.62
N ALA A 7 -33.42 -17.80 25.49
CA ALA A 7 -32.96 -16.45 25.15
C ALA A 7 -31.43 -16.42 25.06
N LYS A 8 -30.89 -16.05 23.89
CA LYS A 8 -29.45 -15.80 23.69
C LYS A 8 -29.06 -14.44 24.25
N GLU A 9 -28.24 -14.45 25.31
CA GLU A 9 -27.62 -13.28 25.93
C GLU A 9 -26.57 -12.60 25.01
N ASN A 10 -26.71 -11.29 24.86
CA ASN A 10 -25.68 -10.37 24.40
C ASN A 10 -24.85 -9.93 25.63
N LEU A 11 -23.58 -10.32 25.69
CA LEU A 11 -22.64 -9.85 26.72
C LEU A 11 -22.12 -8.46 26.34
N GLN A 12 -22.70 -7.42 26.96
CA GLN A 12 -22.10 -6.09 27.08
C GLN A 12 -21.07 -6.10 28.23
N GLU A 13 -19.80 -5.84 27.91
CA GLU A 13 -18.75 -5.58 28.90
C GLU A 13 -19.02 -4.24 29.62
N GLN A 14 -19.45 -4.31 30.88
CA GLN A 14 -19.44 -3.18 31.82
C GLN A 14 -18.11 -3.20 32.60
N ASP A 15 -17.29 -2.16 32.42
CA ASP A 15 -16.08 -1.94 33.21
C ASP A 15 -16.43 -1.15 34.48
N ILE A 16 -16.14 -1.77 35.63
CA ILE A 16 -16.29 -1.23 36.99
C ILE A 16 -15.25 -0.11 37.19
N GLY A 17 -15.74 1.12 37.39
CA GLY A 17 -14.92 2.28 37.73
C GLY A 17 -14.50 2.27 39.19
N LEU A 18 -13.20 2.16 39.45
CA LEU A 18 -12.63 2.49 40.76
C LEU A 18 -12.24 3.97 40.79
N TYR A 19 -12.98 4.72 41.60
CA TYR A 19 -12.75 6.11 41.95
C TYR A 19 -11.44 6.25 42.74
N TYR A 20 -10.56 7.15 42.28
CA TYR A 20 -9.56 7.78 43.12
C TYR A 20 -9.74 9.30 43.00
N SER A 21 -10.13 9.93 44.11
CA SER A 21 -10.22 11.38 44.24
C SER A 21 -8.82 12.00 44.40
N PRO A 22 -8.55 13.19 43.85
CA PRO A 22 -7.26 13.86 43.96
C PRO A 22 -7.21 14.74 45.22
N SER A 23 -6.08 14.69 45.93
CA SER A 23 -5.76 15.67 46.97
C SER A 23 -5.06 16.87 46.36
N THR A 24 -5.70 18.02 46.46
CA THR A 24 -5.19 19.36 46.16
C THR A 24 -4.18 19.80 47.20
N LEU A 25 -3.00 20.26 46.77
CA LEU A 25 -2.17 21.20 47.51
C LEU A 25 -1.70 22.30 46.56
N THR A 26 -2.22 23.49 46.80
CA THR A 26 -1.84 24.77 46.22
C THR A 26 -0.55 25.28 46.89
N PHE A 27 0.42 25.73 46.10
CA PHE A 27 1.36 26.75 46.53
C PHE A 27 1.70 27.66 45.34
N SER A 28 1.59 28.96 45.58
CA SER A 28 1.76 30.06 44.64
C SER A 28 3.21 30.55 44.56
N ASP A 29 3.59 30.95 43.35
CA ASP A 29 4.51 32.01 42.90
C ASP A 29 5.92 32.15 43.52
N ALA A 30 6.93 32.04 42.64
CA ALA A 30 7.95 33.07 42.46
C ALA A 30 8.81 32.80 41.21
N GLU A 31 8.98 33.83 40.38
CA GLU A 31 9.93 33.89 39.27
C GLU A 31 11.38 33.73 39.76
N THR A 32 12.21 32.97 39.04
CA THR A 32 13.62 33.34 38.79
C THR A 32 14.25 32.53 37.66
N SER A 33 14.87 33.27 36.75
CA SER A 33 15.81 32.84 35.73
C SER A 33 16.85 31.83 36.23
N SER A 34 17.03 30.72 35.52
CA SER A 34 18.37 30.17 35.22
C SER A 34 18.29 29.09 34.13
N ALA A 35 19.04 29.34 33.07
CA ALA A 35 19.28 28.40 31.99
C ALA A 35 20.11 27.20 32.52
N VAL A 36 19.58 25.99 32.38
CA VAL A 36 20.35 24.76 32.52
C VAL A 36 20.14 23.92 31.26
N SER A 37 21.14 24.01 30.39
CA SER A 37 21.36 23.15 29.23
C SER A 37 21.53 21.69 29.67
N LEU A 38 20.50 20.87 29.48
CA LEU A 38 20.59 19.42 29.61
C LEU A 38 20.85 18.81 28.23
N SER A 39 22.13 18.56 27.97
CA SER A 39 22.63 17.72 26.89
C SER A 39 22.03 16.31 26.98
N ARG A 40 21.06 15.99 26.12
CA ARG A 40 20.66 14.61 25.85
C ARG A 40 21.61 14.00 24.82
N GLN A 41 22.63 13.28 25.29
CA GLN A 41 23.35 12.32 24.47
C GLN A 41 22.42 11.13 24.16
N ALA A 42 21.75 11.20 23.02
CA ALA A 42 21.20 10.02 22.38
C ALA A 42 22.38 9.24 21.77
N SER A 43 22.83 8.20 22.45
CA SER A 43 23.79 7.26 21.89
C SER A 43 23.07 6.37 20.86
N GLN A 44 22.84 6.91 19.67
CA GLN A 44 22.70 6.10 18.46
C GLN A 44 24.11 5.91 17.89
N VAL A 45 24.59 4.67 17.88
CA VAL A 45 25.76 4.32 17.08
C VAL A 45 25.32 4.42 15.62
N HIS A 46 25.53 5.60 15.03
CA HIS A 46 25.39 5.86 13.61
C HIS A 46 26.58 5.18 12.93
N LEU A 47 26.38 4.02 12.29
CA LEU A 47 27.29 3.60 11.23
C LEU A 47 26.89 4.42 9.99
N GLU A 48 27.52 5.58 9.81
CA GLU A 48 27.57 6.21 8.49
C GLU A 48 28.40 5.29 7.57
N LEU A 49 27.72 4.59 6.69
CA LEU A 49 28.31 3.89 5.56
C LEU A 49 27.80 4.60 4.30
N SER A 50 28.72 5.30 3.63
CA SER A 50 28.54 5.81 2.27
C SER A 50 28.27 4.62 1.33
N LEU A 51 27.00 4.48 0.91
CA LEU A 51 26.55 3.41 0.03
C LEU A 51 26.70 3.83 -1.45
N THR A 52 27.53 3.11 -2.19
CA THR A 52 27.57 3.13 -3.65
C THR A 52 26.37 2.36 -4.23
N PRO A 53 25.78 2.77 -5.37
CA PRO A 53 24.58 2.13 -5.88
C PRO A 53 24.88 0.87 -6.73
N TYR A 54 23.93 -0.06 -6.68
CA TYR A 54 23.73 -1.27 -7.52
C TYR A 54 24.49 -2.56 -7.19
N HIS A 55 23.71 -3.58 -6.78
CA HIS A 55 23.64 -4.87 -7.48
C HIS A 55 22.23 -5.46 -7.36
N ALA A 56 21.74 -6.02 -8.47
CA ALA A 56 20.41 -6.60 -8.64
C ALA A 56 20.17 -7.79 -7.67
N LEU A 57 18.97 -7.83 -7.10
CA LEU A 57 18.52 -8.89 -6.20
C LEU A 57 18.47 -10.23 -6.94
N ALA A 58 19.15 -11.24 -6.39
CA ALA A 58 19.04 -12.60 -6.85
C ALA A 58 17.66 -13.17 -6.49
N HIS A 59 16.99 -13.75 -7.48
CA HIS A 59 15.70 -14.43 -7.35
C HIS A 59 15.75 -15.56 -6.31
N LEU A 60 15.10 -15.37 -5.15
CA LEU A 60 14.68 -16.48 -4.31
C LEU A 60 13.34 -17.01 -4.84
N LYS A 61 13.42 -18.09 -5.63
CA LYS A 61 12.25 -18.88 -6.04
C LYS A 61 11.56 -19.43 -4.80
N SER A 62 10.25 -19.20 -4.70
CA SER A 62 9.37 -19.84 -3.72
C SER A 62 9.44 -21.36 -3.88
N THR A 63 9.98 -22.04 -2.87
CA THR A 63 9.94 -23.51 -2.78
C THR A 63 8.55 -23.93 -2.30
N SER A 64 7.69 -24.27 -3.26
CA SER A 64 6.45 -25.01 -2.98
C SER A 64 6.82 -26.47 -2.74
N THR A 65 6.60 -26.95 -1.52
CA THR A 65 6.82 -28.34 -1.11
C THR A 65 5.97 -29.29 -1.94
N SER A 66 6.63 -30.15 -2.70
CA SER A 66 6.04 -31.27 -3.41
C SER A 66 5.79 -32.41 -2.43
N ASN A 67 4.54 -32.83 -2.25
CA ASN A 67 4.21 -34.19 -1.82
C ASN A 67 3.11 -34.68 -2.74
N VAL A 68 3.52 -35.52 -3.69
CA VAL A 68 2.67 -36.29 -4.59
C VAL A 68 2.23 -37.53 -3.82
N MET A 69 0.93 -37.67 -3.58
CA MET A 69 0.29 -38.97 -3.41
C MET A 69 -0.81 -39.06 -4.45
N GLU A 70 -0.58 -39.94 -5.43
CA GLU A 70 -1.58 -40.38 -6.41
C GLU A 70 -2.75 -41.04 -5.67
N PHE A 71 -3.97 -40.57 -5.95
CA PHE A 71 -5.17 -41.37 -5.72
C PHE A 71 -6.14 -41.20 -6.89
N HIS A 72 -6.76 -42.33 -7.19
CA HIS A 72 -7.52 -42.66 -8.38
C HIS A 72 -8.71 -41.75 -8.70
N ASP A 73 -8.93 -41.66 -10.01
CA ASP A 73 -10.01 -41.03 -10.74
C ASP A 73 -11.38 -41.66 -10.40
N GLU A 74 -12.29 -40.90 -9.79
CA GLU A 74 -13.72 -41.22 -9.78
C GLU A 74 -14.55 -39.98 -10.15
N LYS A 75 -15.13 -40.04 -11.35
CA LYS A 75 -16.13 -39.10 -11.88
C LYS A 75 -17.33 -38.97 -10.93
N ARG A 76 -17.58 -37.75 -10.46
CA ARG A 76 -18.93 -37.32 -10.04
C ARG A 76 -19.26 -35.96 -10.64
N GLU A 77 -20.17 -36.00 -11.61
CA GLU A 77 -20.83 -34.83 -12.17
C GLU A 77 -21.62 -34.11 -11.07
N SER A 78 -21.35 -32.81 -10.89
CA SER A 78 -22.27 -31.92 -10.18
C SER A 78 -22.39 -30.61 -10.97
N HIS A 79 -23.61 -30.35 -11.42
CA HIS A 79 -23.97 -29.17 -12.18
C HIS A 79 -23.91 -27.94 -11.27
N GLN A 80 -22.93 -27.06 -11.48
CA GLN A 80 -23.00 -25.66 -11.05
C GLN A 80 -22.94 -24.76 -12.28
N ARG A 81 -23.95 -23.89 -12.40
CA ARG A 81 -24.09 -22.91 -13.47
C ARG A 81 -22.96 -21.89 -13.37
N THR A 82 -21.90 -22.12 -14.14
CA THR A 82 -20.87 -21.13 -14.43
C THR A 82 -21.49 -20.06 -15.31
N LEU A 83 -21.47 -18.80 -14.86
CA LEU A 83 -21.76 -17.66 -15.74
C LEU A 83 -20.71 -17.68 -16.86
N SER A 84 -21.17 -17.93 -18.08
CA SER A 84 -20.33 -18.07 -19.26
C SER A 84 -19.48 -16.83 -19.47
N ARG A 85 -18.16 -16.98 -19.38
CA ARG A 85 -17.21 -16.09 -20.04
C ARG A 85 -17.60 -16.05 -21.53
N SER A 86 -17.96 -14.88 -22.02
CA SER A 86 -18.24 -14.63 -23.43
C SER A 86 -17.03 -15.05 -24.26
N ARG A 87 -17.05 -16.27 -24.82
CA ARG A 87 -16.12 -16.69 -25.86
C ARG A 87 -16.64 -16.15 -27.19
N SER A 88 -16.34 -14.88 -27.43
CA SER A 88 -16.60 -14.25 -28.72
C SER A 88 -15.40 -13.42 -29.12
N PHE A 89 -14.22 -14.01 -29.27
CA PHE A 89 -13.17 -13.38 -30.08
C PHE A 89 -12.20 -14.41 -30.66
N SER A 90 -12.44 -14.77 -31.90
CA SER A 90 -11.45 -15.23 -32.86
C SER A 90 -12.03 -14.98 -34.25
N LEU A 91 -11.27 -14.27 -35.09
CA LEU A 91 -11.51 -14.02 -36.52
C LEU A 91 -12.41 -12.82 -36.89
N LEU A 92 -11.84 -11.61 -36.86
CA LEU A 92 -12.10 -10.53 -37.83
C LEU A 92 -11.09 -9.39 -37.65
N MET A 93 -9.83 -9.69 -37.98
CA MET A 93 -8.86 -8.67 -38.39
C MET A 93 -8.64 -8.86 -39.89
N GLN A 94 -9.56 -8.31 -40.70
CA GLN A 94 -9.29 -7.84 -42.06
C GLN A 94 -10.53 -7.16 -42.67
N ASN A 95 -10.30 -5.90 -43.10
CA ASN A 95 -11.05 -5.06 -44.03
C ASN A 95 -12.53 -4.73 -43.80
N GLY A 96 -12.81 -3.43 -43.64
CA GLY A 96 -14.06 -2.82 -44.13
C GLY A 96 -14.60 -1.60 -43.38
N GLY A 97 -14.19 -0.39 -43.80
CA GLY A 97 -15.08 0.75 -44.03
C GLY A 97 -15.75 1.49 -42.85
N GLY A 98 -15.20 2.66 -42.51
CA GLY A 98 -15.99 3.91 -42.49
C GLY A 98 -16.83 4.24 -41.26
N GLN A 99 -16.18 4.66 -40.16
CA GLN A 99 -16.66 5.74 -39.31
C GLN A 99 -15.43 6.50 -38.79
N LYS A 100 -15.42 7.83 -38.91
CA LYS A 100 -14.36 8.72 -38.40
C LYS A 100 -14.30 8.62 -36.87
N SER A 101 -13.64 7.59 -36.36
CA SER A 101 -13.06 7.61 -35.02
C SER A 101 -11.88 8.57 -35.07
N THR A 102 -11.84 9.53 -34.16
CA THR A 102 -10.68 10.39 -33.97
C THR A 102 -9.50 9.48 -33.62
N GLU A 103 -8.66 9.11 -34.59
CA GLU A 103 -7.39 8.43 -34.31
C GLU A 103 -6.65 9.31 -33.32
N VAL A 104 -6.42 8.79 -32.11
CA VAL A 104 -5.55 9.46 -31.14
C VAL A 104 -4.16 9.29 -31.74
N GLY A 105 -3.71 10.29 -32.48
CA GLY A 105 -2.46 10.25 -33.22
C GLY A 105 -1.31 9.84 -32.32
N SER A 106 -0.55 8.83 -32.73
CA SER A 106 0.76 8.61 -32.12
C SER A 106 1.65 9.79 -32.51
N PHE A 107 2.13 10.55 -31.53
CA PHE A 107 3.17 11.53 -31.77
C PHE A 107 4.53 10.82 -31.86
N ASP A 108 5.42 11.34 -32.70
CA ASP A 108 6.78 10.81 -32.81
C ASP A 108 7.56 11.15 -31.54
N PHE A 109 7.98 10.13 -30.79
CA PHE A 109 8.70 10.30 -29.54
C PHE A 109 10.06 9.60 -29.64
N PRO A 110 11.16 10.38 -29.72
CA PRO A 110 12.50 9.83 -29.94
C PRO A 110 12.85 8.71 -28.95
N HIS A 111 13.49 7.65 -29.45
CA HIS A 111 13.78 6.45 -28.66
C HIS A 111 14.62 6.74 -27.40
N ASP A 112 15.55 7.69 -27.46
CA ASP A 112 16.34 8.12 -26.30
C ASP A 112 15.47 8.76 -25.21
N LYS A 113 14.47 9.57 -25.60
CA LYS A 113 13.48 10.13 -24.68
C LYS A 113 12.56 9.06 -24.10
N VAL A 114 12.16 8.06 -24.89
CA VAL A 114 11.42 6.88 -24.39
C VAL A 114 12.19 6.21 -23.26
N LEU A 115 13.48 5.92 -23.46
CA LEU A 115 14.32 5.27 -22.45
C LEU A 115 14.45 6.11 -21.17
N LYS A 116 14.65 7.43 -21.30
CA LYS A 116 14.70 8.34 -20.15
C LYS A 116 13.37 8.39 -19.39
N MET A 117 12.26 8.52 -20.11
CA MET A 117 10.92 8.54 -19.52
C MET A 117 10.63 7.24 -18.76
N ARG A 118 10.98 6.08 -19.34
CA ARG A 118 10.74 4.74 -18.74
C ARG A 118 11.46 4.50 -17.43
N GLN A 119 12.44 5.33 -17.06
CA GLN A 119 13.02 5.31 -15.71
C GLN A 119 12.02 5.75 -14.64
N TRP A 120 11.02 6.56 -14.99
CA TRP A 120 9.98 7.07 -14.10
C TRP A 120 8.59 6.51 -14.43
N VAL A 121 8.19 6.61 -15.69
CA VAL A 121 6.86 6.27 -16.20
C VAL A 121 7.02 5.38 -17.43
N LEU A 122 6.44 4.19 -17.40
CA LEU A 122 6.51 3.24 -18.50
C LEU A 122 5.77 3.76 -19.73
N ALA A 123 4.54 4.23 -19.52
CA ALA A 123 3.68 4.87 -20.51
C ALA A 123 2.46 5.49 -19.83
N PHE A 124 1.71 6.27 -20.59
CA PHE A 124 0.35 6.66 -20.26
C PHE A 124 -0.64 5.89 -21.15
N ALA A 125 -1.62 5.24 -20.55
CA ALA A 125 -2.71 4.57 -21.26
C ALA A 125 -3.98 5.44 -21.23
N VAL A 126 -4.58 5.64 -22.40
CA VAL A 126 -5.90 6.28 -22.53
C VAL A 126 -6.94 5.17 -22.63
N VAL A 127 -7.89 5.15 -21.69
CA VAL A 127 -8.93 4.13 -21.61
C VAL A 127 -10.29 4.79 -21.77
N ASP A 128 -11.07 4.36 -22.76
CA ASP A 128 -12.42 4.87 -23.01
C ASP A 128 -13.45 3.79 -22.70
N PHE A 129 -14.68 4.19 -22.39
CA PHE A 129 -15.79 3.25 -22.26
C PHE A 129 -16.44 3.00 -23.62
N ASP A 130 -16.31 1.78 -24.12
CA ASP A 130 -17.04 1.27 -25.27
C ASP A 130 -18.39 0.67 -24.84
N LEU A 131 -19.43 0.85 -25.66
CA LEU A 131 -20.79 0.42 -25.31
C LEU A 131 -20.97 -1.09 -25.31
N ASP A 132 -20.22 -1.79 -26.16
CA ASP A 132 -20.35 -3.22 -26.41
C ASP A 132 -19.29 -4.01 -25.64
N LEU A 133 -18.08 -3.46 -25.52
CA LEU A 133 -16.94 -4.11 -24.87
C LEU A 133 -16.71 -3.67 -23.42
N GLY A 134 -17.29 -2.54 -23.00
CA GLY A 134 -16.96 -1.91 -21.72
C GLY A 134 -15.67 -1.09 -21.79
N PRO A 135 -14.92 -0.94 -20.69
CA PRO A 135 -13.64 -0.22 -20.71
C PRO A 135 -12.63 -0.85 -21.67
N VAL A 136 -12.02 -0.05 -22.55
CA VAL A 136 -11.02 -0.49 -23.51
C VAL A 136 -9.84 0.48 -23.54
N VAL A 137 -8.61 -0.06 -23.52
CA VAL A 137 -7.41 0.74 -23.77
C VAL A 137 -7.37 1.16 -25.23
N ARG A 138 -7.53 2.46 -25.49
CA ARG A 138 -7.57 3.04 -26.84
C ARG A 138 -6.17 3.32 -27.38
N SER A 139 -5.28 3.83 -26.54
CA SER A 139 -3.91 4.14 -26.92
C SER A 139 -2.97 4.07 -25.72
N VAL A 140 -1.68 3.85 -26.00
CA VAL A 140 -0.61 3.81 -25.02
C VAL A 140 0.55 4.65 -25.54
N CYS A 141 0.93 5.68 -24.79
CA CYS A 141 1.88 6.69 -25.23
C CYS A 141 2.94 6.99 -24.13
N PRO A 142 4.25 6.88 -24.44
CA PRO A 142 4.82 6.23 -25.62
C PRO A 142 4.44 4.76 -25.70
N PRO A 143 4.51 4.12 -26.88
CA PRO A 143 4.12 2.72 -27.00
C PRO A 143 5.01 1.82 -26.12
N VAL A 144 4.37 0.87 -25.44
CA VAL A 144 5.01 -0.18 -24.66
C VAL A 144 4.20 -1.46 -24.84
N TYR A 145 4.88 -2.61 -24.86
CA TYR A 145 4.18 -3.88 -24.95
C TYR A 145 3.38 -4.15 -23.66
N LEU A 146 2.10 -4.44 -23.83
CA LEU A 146 1.20 -4.93 -22.79
C LEU A 146 0.58 -6.23 -23.30
N SER A 147 0.68 -7.30 -22.53
CA SER A 147 0.00 -8.54 -22.88
C SER A 147 -1.53 -8.33 -22.90
N PRO A 148 -2.30 -9.14 -23.65
CA PRO A 148 -3.76 -8.99 -23.70
C PRO A 148 -4.43 -8.97 -22.31
N SER A 149 -3.92 -9.80 -21.40
CA SER A 149 -4.43 -9.86 -20.03
C SER A 149 -4.08 -8.62 -19.20
N GLU A 150 -2.91 -8.01 -19.42
CA GLU A 150 -2.56 -6.75 -18.76
C GLU A 150 -3.41 -5.60 -19.29
N THR A 151 -3.61 -5.54 -20.61
CA THR A 151 -4.46 -4.54 -21.27
C THR A 151 -5.90 -4.60 -20.73
N GLU A 152 -6.48 -5.79 -20.63
CA GLU A 152 -7.81 -5.99 -20.05
C GLU A 152 -7.84 -5.56 -18.57
N ASN A 153 -6.88 -6.01 -17.76
CA ASN A 153 -6.84 -5.68 -16.33
C ASN A 153 -6.65 -4.17 -16.10
N ILE A 154 -5.82 -3.49 -16.91
CA ILE A 154 -5.65 -2.03 -16.87
C ILE A 154 -6.98 -1.35 -17.21
N ALA A 155 -7.66 -1.79 -18.26
CA ALA A 155 -8.90 -1.16 -18.71
C ALA A 155 -9.98 -1.19 -17.62
N PHE A 156 -10.21 -2.36 -17.01
CA PHE A 156 -11.21 -2.50 -15.96
C PHE A 156 -10.80 -1.84 -14.64
N SER A 157 -9.53 -1.89 -14.25
CA SER A 157 -9.06 -1.22 -13.02
C SER A 157 -8.98 0.30 -13.14
N ALA A 158 -8.94 0.85 -14.36
CA ALA A 158 -8.94 2.29 -14.59
C ALA A 158 -10.30 2.95 -14.26
N PHE A 159 -11.39 2.18 -14.25
CA PHE A 159 -12.75 2.65 -14.04
C PHE A 159 -13.25 2.28 -12.63
N PRO A 160 -14.01 3.16 -11.97
CA PRO A 160 -14.70 2.80 -10.74
C PRO A 160 -15.84 1.83 -11.03
N ASP A 161 -15.84 0.69 -10.36
CA ASP A 161 -16.97 -0.27 -10.32
C ASP A 161 -18.01 0.06 -9.22
N SER A 162 -17.88 1.24 -8.59
CA SER A 162 -18.81 1.73 -7.58
C SER A 162 -20.11 2.24 -8.21
N LEU A 163 -21.25 1.97 -7.54
CA LEU A 163 -22.58 2.37 -8.01
C LEU A 163 -22.92 3.86 -7.82
N GLN A 164 -22.02 4.67 -7.25
CA GLN A 164 -22.31 6.02 -6.75
C GLN A 164 -21.61 7.15 -7.53
N PHE A 165 -21.30 6.95 -8.82
CA PHE A 165 -20.61 7.96 -9.61
C PHE A 165 -21.49 8.59 -10.69
N ASP A 166 -22.11 9.74 -10.37
CA ASP A 166 -23.03 10.45 -11.28
C ASP A 166 -22.30 11.36 -12.28
N GLN A 167 -21.41 12.22 -11.81
CA GLN A 167 -20.58 13.09 -12.65
C GLN A 167 -19.35 13.55 -11.86
N GLY A 168 -18.22 13.71 -12.56
CA GLY A 168 -17.03 14.29 -11.98
C GLY A 168 -15.77 13.54 -12.36
N THR A 169 -14.76 13.66 -11.51
CA THR A 169 -13.44 13.06 -11.72
C THR A 169 -13.00 12.34 -10.46
N GLU A 170 -12.27 11.25 -10.63
CA GLU A 170 -11.71 10.49 -9.54
C GLU A 170 -10.26 10.14 -9.84
N VAL A 171 -9.41 10.16 -8.81
CA VAL A 171 -8.03 9.70 -8.91
C VAL A 171 -7.81 8.55 -7.95
N HIS A 172 -7.37 7.42 -8.48
CA HIS A 172 -7.11 6.23 -7.70
C HIS A 172 -5.92 5.47 -8.26
N SER A 173 -5.45 4.49 -7.49
CA SER A 173 -4.37 3.63 -7.94
C SER A 173 -4.74 2.16 -7.82
N PHE A 174 -4.13 1.36 -8.67
CA PHE A 174 -4.24 -0.08 -8.66
C PHE A 174 -2.87 -0.68 -8.98
N ARG A 175 -2.73 -1.98 -8.80
CA ARG A 175 -1.53 -2.70 -9.22
C ARG A 175 -1.91 -4.04 -9.81
N ILE A 176 -1.18 -4.47 -10.83
CA ILE A 176 -1.38 -5.75 -11.49
C ILE A 176 -0.08 -6.54 -11.51
N ARG A 177 -0.20 -7.86 -11.38
CA ARG A 177 0.95 -8.75 -11.42
C ARG A 177 1.47 -8.83 -12.85
N VAL A 178 2.76 -8.58 -13.03
CA VAL A 178 3.45 -8.79 -14.29
C VAL A 178 3.89 -10.24 -14.36
N PHE A 179 3.50 -10.91 -15.43
CA PHE A 179 3.94 -12.27 -15.71
C PHE A 179 5.08 -12.20 -16.72
N PRO A 180 6.19 -12.93 -16.50
CA PRO A 180 7.24 -13.03 -17.49
C PRO A 180 6.64 -13.54 -18.80
N ASP A 181 6.96 -12.86 -19.89
CA ASP A 181 6.56 -13.33 -21.21
C ASP A 181 7.16 -14.72 -21.44
N SER A 182 6.41 -15.61 -22.09
CA SER A 182 6.98 -16.86 -22.60
C SER A 182 8.12 -16.51 -23.56
N LEU A 183 9.15 -17.37 -23.63
CA LEU A 183 10.34 -17.20 -24.49
C LEU A 183 10.05 -16.97 -25.99
N HIS A 184 8.78 -17.03 -26.41
CA HIS A 184 8.31 -16.91 -27.77
C HIS A 184 7.55 -15.61 -28.08
N THR A 185 7.47 -14.63 -27.17
CA THR A 185 6.87 -13.32 -27.48
C THR A 185 7.87 -12.47 -28.27
N PRO A 186 7.60 -12.14 -29.56
CA PRO A 186 8.47 -11.29 -30.36
C PRO A 186 8.29 -9.82 -29.93
N CYS A 187 8.84 -9.43 -28.79
CA CYS A 187 8.92 -8.03 -28.41
C CYS A 187 10.22 -7.46 -28.98
N GLN A 188 10.13 -6.47 -29.89
CA GLN A 188 11.32 -5.72 -30.31
C GLN A 188 11.94 -5.04 -29.08
N ASP A 189 13.28 -5.02 -28.99
CA ASP A 189 14.00 -4.46 -27.83
C ASP A 189 13.56 -3.03 -27.46
N SER A 190 13.08 -2.25 -28.44
CA SER A 190 12.54 -0.90 -28.28
C SER A 190 11.25 -0.81 -27.43
N PHE A 191 10.48 -1.89 -27.31
CA PHE A 191 9.25 -1.94 -26.50
C PHE A 191 9.44 -2.68 -25.17
N LYS A 192 10.66 -3.15 -24.89
CA LYS A 192 10.97 -3.84 -23.64
C LYS A 192 10.89 -2.87 -22.47
N ARG A 193 10.13 -3.26 -21.46
CA ARG A 193 9.99 -2.53 -20.19
C ARG A 193 11.05 -3.02 -19.18
N PRO A 194 11.49 -2.16 -18.24
CA PRO A 194 12.21 -2.60 -17.06
C PRO A 194 11.44 -3.70 -16.32
N GLU A 195 12.15 -4.71 -15.82
CA GLU A 195 11.53 -5.72 -14.96
C GLU A 195 11.16 -5.09 -13.61
N PRO A 196 9.90 -5.23 -13.16
CA PRO A 196 9.51 -4.68 -11.87
C PRO A 196 10.18 -5.43 -10.71
N LEU A 197 10.73 -4.68 -9.75
CA LEU A 197 11.45 -5.24 -8.59
C LEU A 197 10.61 -6.20 -7.75
N ASP A 198 9.31 -5.97 -7.66
CA ASP A 198 8.36 -6.77 -6.88
C ASP A 198 7.42 -7.63 -7.76
N GLY A 199 7.65 -7.63 -9.08
CA GLY A 199 6.80 -8.33 -10.05
C GLY A 199 5.44 -7.66 -10.30
N PHE A 200 5.27 -6.37 -9.96
CA PHE A 200 4.03 -5.63 -10.21
C PHE A 200 4.22 -4.40 -11.09
N MET A 201 3.19 -4.10 -11.87
CA MET A 201 3.04 -2.82 -12.54
C MET A 201 1.96 -2.01 -11.82
N TYR A 202 2.23 -0.73 -11.62
CA TYR A 202 1.38 0.20 -10.90
C TYR A 202 0.66 1.11 -11.89
N GLY A 203 -0.65 1.25 -11.69
CA GLY A 203 -1.49 2.16 -12.46
C GLY A 203 -2.03 3.27 -11.56
N PHE A 204 -1.88 4.52 -11.99
CA PHE A 204 -2.50 5.69 -11.37
C PHE A 204 -3.49 6.28 -12.35
N SER A 205 -4.78 6.09 -12.09
CA SER A 205 -5.87 6.47 -12.97
C SER A 205 -6.43 7.84 -12.59
N TYR A 206 -6.58 8.72 -13.58
CA TYR A 206 -7.49 9.86 -13.53
C TYR A 206 -8.72 9.51 -14.35
N PHE A 207 -9.81 9.15 -13.68
CA PHE A 207 -11.11 8.88 -14.28
C PHE A 207 -11.94 10.15 -14.40
N SER A 208 -12.70 10.27 -15.48
CA SER A 208 -13.62 11.38 -15.72
C SER A 208 -14.92 10.88 -16.35
N GLN A 209 -16.05 11.27 -15.77
CA GLN A 209 -17.39 11.13 -16.35
C GLN A 209 -17.99 12.53 -16.57
N LYS A 210 -18.26 12.86 -17.83
CA LYS A 210 -18.88 14.13 -18.22
C LYS A 210 -20.17 13.86 -18.99
N ARG A 211 -21.18 14.68 -18.77
CA ARG A 211 -22.41 14.65 -19.56
C ARG A 211 -22.08 14.92 -21.02
N ASP A 212 -22.64 14.12 -21.91
CA ASP A 212 -22.44 14.24 -23.35
C ASP A 212 -23.76 13.93 -24.05
N SER A 213 -24.38 14.95 -24.65
CA SER A 213 -25.65 14.82 -25.37
C SER A 213 -25.52 14.01 -26.66
N ASN A 214 -24.31 13.89 -27.20
CA ASN A 214 -24.05 13.11 -28.41
C ASN A 214 -23.82 11.62 -28.09
N SER A 215 -23.61 11.28 -26.81
CA SER A 215 -23.49 9.90 -26.36
C SER A 215 -24.86 9.26 -26.17
N LYS A 216 -25.01 8.01 -26.64
CA LYS A 216 -26.24 7.21 -26.43
C LYS A 216 -26.61 7.04 -24.95
N ARG A 217 -25.63 7.06 -24.04
CA ARG A 217 -25.84 6.95 -22.59
C ARG A 217 -26.07 8.30 -21.91
N GLY A 218 -25.94 9.42 -22.64
CA GLY A 218 -26.02 10.78 -22.09
C GLY A 218 -24.76 11.24 -21.34
N TYR A 219 -23.72 10.40 -21.29
CA TYR A 219 -22.42 10.72 -20.70
C TYR A 219 -21.28 10.03 -21.46
N ARG A 220 -20.07 10.60 -21.32
CA ARG A 220 -18.80 10.05 -21.78
C ARG A 220 -17.94 9.74 -20.57
N GLN A 221 -17.40 8.53 -20.53
CA GLN A 221 -16.45 8.09 -19.52
C GLN A 221 -15.09 7.79 -20.15
N SER A 222 -14.04 8.28 -19.53
CA SER A 222 -12.66 8.11 -20.00
C SER A 222 -11.70 8.18 -18.83
N SER A 223 -10.58 7.47 -18.92
CA SER A 223 -9.49 7.49 -17.95
C SER A 223 -8.15 7.74 -18.62
N LEU A 224 -7.30 8.53 -17.95
CA LEU A 224 -5.88 8.61 -18.26
C LEU A 224 -5.12 7.87 -17.16
N VAL A 225 -4.36 6.85 -17.53
CA VAL A 225 -3.64 5.99 -16.58
C VAL A 225 -2.14 6.16 -16.75
N LEU A 226 -1.44 6.57 -15.70
CA LEU A 226 0.02 6.53 -15.63
C LEU A 226 0.45 5.11 -15.21
N LEU A 227 1.27 4.46 -16.04
CA LEU A 227 1.84 3.14 -15.77
C LEU A 227 3.30 3.27 -15.31
N THR A 228 3.67 2.61 -14.21
CA THR A 228 5.03 2.68 -13.65
C THR A 228 5.43 1.38 -12.95
N HIS A 229 6.73 1.19 -12.75
CA HIS A 229 7.30 0.11 -11.93
C HIS A 229 7.65 0.58 -10.49
N HIS A 230 7.36 1.84 -10.15
CA HIS A 230 7.70 2.44 -8.87
C HIS A 230 6.51 2.54 -7.91
N GLN A 231 6.75 2.27 -6.63
CA GLN A 231 5.77 2.42 -5.54
C GLN A 231 5.78 3.85 -4.96
N TYR A 232 5.53 4.86 -5.80
CA TYR A 232 5.48 6.27 -5.36
C TYR A 232 4.07 6.86 -5.40
N PRO A 233 3.15 6.41 -4.52
CA PRO A 233 1.74 6.80 -4.60
C PRO A 233 1.51 8.30 -4.48
N ALA A 234 2.10 9.00 -3.49
CA ALA A 234 1.94 10.45 -3.39
C ALA A 234 2.44 11.19 -4.64
N PHE A 235 3.60 10.77 -5.17
CA PHE A 235 4.18 11.41 -6.35
C PHE A 235 3.33 11.21 -7.61
N PHE A 236 3.01 9.97 -7.97
CA PHE A 236 2.29 9.69 -9.21
C PHE A 236 0.81 10.06 -9.15
N THR A 237 0.18 10.05 -7.97
CA THR A 237 -1.13 10.68 -7.77
C THR A 237 -1.04 12.18 -8.08
N SER A 238 -0.02 12.90 -7.59
CA SER A 238 0.15 14.33 -7.91
C SER A 238 0.37 14.58 -9.41
N VAL A 239 1.21 13.76 -10.06
CA VAL A 239 1.46 13.84 -11.52
C VAL A 239 0.17 13.64 -12.31
N VAL A 240 -0.60 12.58 -12.04
CA VAL A 240 -1.83 12.31 -12.79
C VAL A 240 -2.94 13.31 -12.47
N SER A 241 -3.01 13.83 -11.24
CA SER A 241 -3.93 14.90 -10.86
C SER A 241 -3.66 16.23 -11.58
N LYS A 242 -2.40 16.51 -11.94
CA LYS A 242 -2.04 17.68 -12.77
C LYS A 242 -2.29 17.42 -14.26
N LEU A 243 -1.89 16.27 -14.78
CA LEU A 243 -2.00 15.96 -16.21
C LEU A 243 -3.44 15.65 -16.66
N GLY A 244 -4.21 14.94 -15.85
CA GLY A 244 -5.57 14.48 -16.18
C GLY A 244 -6.51 15.59 -16.65
N PRO A 245 -6.68 16.69 -15.89
CA PRO A 245 -7.52 17.82 -16.30
C PRO A 245 -7.05 18.48 -17.61
N LEU A 246 -5.73 18.63 -17.78
CA LEU A 246 -5.13 19.25 -18.97
C LEU A 246 -5.32 18.37 -20.20
N PHE A 247 -5.15 17.05 -20.06
CA PHE A 247 -5.46 16.08 -21.11
C PHE A 247 -6.94 16.10 -21.48
N GLN A 248 -7.85 16.22 -20.51
CA GLN A 248 -9.30 16.30 -20.80
C GLN A 248 -9.68 17.55 -21.62
N ASN A 249 -8.93 18.64 -21.49
CA ASN A 249 -9.23 19.90 -22.16
C ASN A 249 -8.49 20.04 -23.50
N HIS A 250 -7.27 19.51 -23.60
CA HIS A 250 -6.37 19.75 -24.72
C HIS A 250 -5.90 18.47 -25.44
N GLY A 251 -6.32 17.30 -24.96
CA GLY A 251 -6.06 16.01 -25.59
C GLY A 251 -4.58 15.64 -25.67
N ILE A 252 -4.21 15.04 -26.80
CA ILE A 252 -2.90 14.40 -27.02
C ILE A 252 -1.73 15.38 -26.89
N THR A 253 -1.90 16.66 -27.25
CA THR A 253 -0.83 17.67 -27.17
C THR A 253 -0.33 17.85 -25.74
N MET A 254 -1.24 17.82 -24.74
CA MET A 254 -0.83 17.90 -23.34
C MET A 254 -0.25 16.58 -22.82
N LEU A 255 -0.66 15.44 -23.38
CA LEU A 255 -0.03 14.16 -23.09
C LEU A 255 1.41 14.11 -23.60
N GLU A 256 1.63 14.57 -24.83
CA GLU A 256 2.96 14.67 -25.45
C GLU A 256 3.86 15.62 -24.65
N THR A 257 3.34 16.78 -24.26
CA THR A 257 4.07 17.74 -23.41
C THR A 257 4.44 17.10 -22.07
N GLY A 258 3.51 16.37 -21.45
CA GLY A 258 3.76 15.60 -20.23
C GLY A 258 4.86 14.56 -20.41
N CYS A 259 4.83 13.78 -21.48
CA CYS A 259 5.88 12.79 -21.81
C CYS A 259 7.25 13.46 -21.96
N HIS A 260 7.30 14.59 -22.66
CA HIS A 260 8.52 15.38 -22.81
C HIS A 260 9.06 15.93 -21.49
N ASN A 261 8.20 16.39 -20.58
CA ASN A 261 8.61 16.83 -19.25
C ASN A 261 9.23 15.67 -18.45
N VAL A 262 8.56 14.51 -18.43
CA VAL A 262 9.07 13.30 -17.73
C VAL A 262 10.41 12.84 -18.31
N ALA A 263 10.57 12.85 -19.64
CA ALA A 263 11.83 12.48 -20.29
C ALA A 263 13.01 13.41 -19.98
N ASN A 264 12.72 14.65 -19.55
CA ASN A 264 13.72 15.63 -19.14
C ASN A 264 14.05 15.57 -17.65
N TRP A 265 13.35 14.75 -16.86
CA TRP A 265 13.68 14.56 -15.45
C TRP A 265 15.04 13.87 -15.29
N PRO A 266 15.80 14.20 -14.23
CA PRO A 266 17.00 13.45 -13.88
C PRO A 266 16.66 12.00 -13.56
N SER A 267 17.62 11.10 -13.72
CA SER A 267 17.47 9.69 -13.35
C SER A 267 17.11 9.56 -11.86
N PRO A 268 16.10 8.76 -11.50
CA PRO A 268 15.68 8.60 -10.11
C PRO A 268 16.80 7.95 -9.30
N SER A 269 17.26 8.62 -8.26
CA SER A 269 18.32 8.15 -7.37
C SER A 269 17.77 7.90 -5.97
N PRO A 270 17.98 6.71 -5.35
CA PRO A 270 17.44 6.44 -4.02
C PRO A 270 17.91 7.47 -2.99
N GLY A 271 16.98 8.00 -2.18
CA GLY A 271 17.28 9.01 -1.16
C GLY A 271 17.48 10.44 -1.67
N SER A 272 17.45 10.69 -2.99
CA SER A 272 17.63 12.04 -3.52
C SER A 272 16.38 12.90 -3.37
N THR A 273 16.57 14.20 -3.10
CA THR A 273 15.52 15.22 -3.25
C THR A 273 15.68 15.89 -4.61
N LEU A 274 14.59 15.99 -5.38
CA LEU A 274 14.60 16.41 -6.78
C LEU A 274 13.57 17.51 -7.03
N GLU A 275 13.92 18.43 -7.92
CA GLU A 275 13.02 19.46 -8.47
C GLU A 275 12.62 19.06 -9.89
N LEU A 276 11.36 18.68 -10.08
CA LEU A 276 10.88 18.12 -11.33
C LEU A 276 9.90 19.07 -11.99
N GLY A 277 10.32 19.70 -13.08
CA GLY A 277 9.44 20.54 -13.90
C GLY A 277 8.35 19.70 -14.56
N PHE A 278 7.08 20.09 -14.36
CA PHE A 278 5.93 19.39 -14.92
C PHE A 278 4.75 20.36 -15.16
N LEU A 279 4.37 20.50 -16.44
CA LEU A 279 3.20 21.24 -16.91
C LEU A 279 3.07 22.67 -16.31
N GLY A 280 4.17 23.41 -16.30
CA GLY A 280 4.23 24.78 -15.79
C GLY A 280 4.35 24.90 -14.26
N SER A 281 4.50 23.79 -13.55
CA SER A 281 4.79 23.75 -12.11
C SER A 281 6.09 23.01 -11.81
N VAL A 282 6.61 23.15 -10.59
CA VAL A 282 7.77 22.39 -10.10
C VAL A 282 7.28 21.45 -9.00
N LEU A 283 7.60 20.17 -9.11
CA LEU A 283 7.34 19.16 -8.09
C LEU A 283 8.62 18.95 -7.28
N HIS A 284 8.62 19.32 -6.01
CA HIS A 284 9.74 19.04 -5.10
C HIS A 284 9.50 17.68 -4.45
N VAL A 285 10.28 16.67 -4.80
CA VAL A 285 10.03 15.28 -4.38
C VAL A 285 11.27 14.67 -3.74
N GLU A 286 11.09 14.05 -2.57
CA GLU A 286 12.09 13.20 -1.94
C GLU A 286 11.82 11.73 -2.30
N LEU A 287 12.80 11.05 -2.88
CA LEU A 287 12.74 9.62 -3.18
C LEU A 287 13.18 8.79 -1.97
N PRO A 288 12.54 7.65 -1.68
CA PRO A 288 12.96 6.78 -0.59
C PRO A 288 14.30 6.12 -0.90
N THR A 289 15.08 5.77 0.13
CA THR A 289 16.34 5.03 -0.03
C THR A 289 16.14 3.56 -0.43
N SER A 290 14.98 2.99 -0.13
CA SER A 290 14.55 1.65 -0.56
C SER A 290 13.02 1.56 -0.53
N ILE A 291 12.45 0.53 -1.14
CA ILE A 291 10.99 0.33 -1.21
C ILE A 291 10.30 0.23 0.17
N ASP A 292 11.07 -0.17 1.19
CA ASP A 292 10.61 -0.29 2.57
C ASP A 292 11.04 0.89 3.45
N SER A 293 11.73 1.89 2.91
CA SER A 293 12.15 3.04 3.69
C SER A 293 10.96 3.91 4.07
N GLN A 294 10.82 4.19 5.37
CA GLN A 294 9.81 5.09 5.88
C GLN A 294 10.22 6.54 5.57
N GLN A 295 9.35 7.30 4.89
CA GLN A 295 9.53 8.74 4.73
C GLN A 295 8.61 9.48 5.70
N LEU A 296 9.13 10.30 6.60
CA LEU A 296 8.34 11.13 7.52
C LEU A 296 8.62 12.60 7.27
N VAL A 297 7.64 13.45 7.59
CA VAL A 297 7.73 14.91 7.44
C VAL A 297 8.89 15.48 8.24
N GLU A 298 9.16 14.90 9.41
CA GLU A 298 10.14 15.42 10.37
C GLU A 298 11.58 14.96 10.08
N THR A 299 11.74 14.00 9.18
CA THR A 299 13.04 13.54 8.68
C THR A 299 13.24 13.90 7.20
N ALA A 300 12.33 14.72 6.65
CA ALA A 300 12.37 15.07 5.24
C ALA A 300 13.56 16.01 4.95
N SER A 301 14.23 15.79 3.84
CA SER A 301 15.49 16.46 3.50
C SER A 301 15.30 17.77 2.71
N PHE A 302 14.24 18.51 3.01
CA PHE A 302 13.96 19.80 2.38
C PHE A 302 14.62 20.94 3.19
N GLY A 303 15.47 21.75 2.55
CA GLY A 303 16.32 22.77 3.19
C GLY A 303 15.62 23.92 3.93
N GLY A 304 14.28 23.91 4.03
CA GLY A 304 13.46 24.94 4.70
C GLY A 304 12.30 24.38 5.54
N GLY A 305 12.32 23.09 5.87
CA GLY A 305 11.18 22.40 6.46
C GLY A 305 10.21 21.85 5.41
N PHE A 306 9.26 21.03 5.85
CA PHE A 306 8.31 20.37 4.95
C PHE A 306 7.05 21.22 4.76
N ASP A 307 6.76 21.59 3.51
CA ASP A 307 5.50 22.21 3.11
C ASP A 307 4.63 21.20 2.35
N PRO A 308 3.46 20.78 2.87
CA PRO A 308 2.58 19.83 2.18
C PRO A 308 1.99 20.33 0.85
N THR A 309 2.06 21.62 0.51
CA THR A 309 1.59 22.13 -0.79
C THR A 309 2.66 22.08 -1.87
N GLU A 310 3.94 22.16 -1.49
CA GLU A 310 5.07 22.21 -2.43
C GLU A 310 5.88 20.91 -2.45
N HIS A 311 5.96 20.21 -1.31
CA HIS A 311 6.85 19.06 -1.09
C HIS A 311 6.10 17.73 -1.08
N LEU A 312 6.70 16.73 -1.72
CA LEU A 312 6.17 15.37 -1.84
C LEU A 312 7.17 14.35 -1.28
N LEU A 313 6.68 13.49 -0.38
CA LEU A 313 7.40 12.28 0.01
C LEU A 313 6.93 11.16 -0.92
N ALA A 314 7.76 10.76 -1.88
CA ALA A 314 7.31 9.99 -3.04
C ALA A 314 6.51 8.72 -2.67
N SER A 315 7.00 7.97 -1.69
CA SER A 315 6.42 6.68 -1.27
C SER A 315 5.34 6.78 -0.19
N SER A 316 5.02 7.98 0.29
CA SER A 316 3.98 8.20 1.28
C SER A 316 2.58 8.13 0.66
N VAL A 317 1.55 8.00 1.50
CA VAL A 317 0.16 8.22 1.09
C VAL A 317 -0.03 9.68 0.60
N PRO A 318 -0.91 9.94 -0.40
CA PRO A 318 -1.33 11.30 -0.72
C PRO A 318 -1.89 12.01 0.52
N LEU A 319 -1.42 13.23 0.80
CA LEU A 319 -1.82 14.01 1.98
C LEU A 319 -3.21 14.65 1.85
N TYR A 320 -3.67 14.84 0.61
CA TYR A 320 -4.98 15.39 0.30
C TYR A 320 -5.82 14.39 -0.49
N PRO A 321 -7.05 14.05 -0.05
CA PRO A 321 -7.67 14.48 1.21
C PRO A 321 -6.97 13.88 2.45
N PRO A 322 -7.07 14.49 3.64
CA PRO A 322 -6.44 13.96 4.86
C PRO A 322 -6.85 12.52 5.16
N SER A 323 -5.87 11.65 5.41
CA SER A 323 -6.11 10.20 5.60
C SER A 323 -6.99 9.88 6.82
N ILE A 324 -7.03 10.74 7.84
CA ILE A 324 -7.91 10.57 9.00
C ILE A 324 -9.39 10.47 8.59
N ASN A 325 -9.77 11.08 7.46
CA ASN A 325 -11.13 11.04 6.92
C ASN A 325 -11.57 9.63 6.55
N LEU A 326 -10.64 8.77 6.15
CA LEU A 326 -10.89 7.38 5.76
C LEU A 326 -11.21 6.52 6.99
N PHE A 327 -10.73 6.90 8.17
CA PHE A 327 -10.76 6.06 9.36
C PHE A 327 -11.67 6.61 10.45
N GLU A 328 -12.49 7.63 10.16
CA GLU A 328 -13.35 8.29 11.14
C GLU A 328 -14.26 7.29 11.89
N ALA A 329 -14.84 6.31 11.19
CA ALA A 329 -15.65 5.26 11.80
C ALA A 329 -14.85 4.22 12.61
N SER A 330 -13.54 4.13 12.37
CA SER A 330 -12.66 3.08 12.88
C SER A 330 -11.45 3.60 13.67
N LEU A 331 -11.38 4.90 14.02
CA LEU A 331 -10.24 5.53 14.71
C LEU A 331 -9.79 4.75 15.94
N SER A 332 -10.75 4.40 16.79
CA SER A 332 -10.47 3.65 18.01
C SER A 332 -10.03 2.21 17.76
N HIS A 333 -10.20 1.68 16.54
CA HIS A 333 -9.79 0.34 16.14
C HIS A 333 -8.43 0.28 15.44
N LEU A 334 -7.84 1.42 15.08
CA LEU A 334 -6.59 1.46 14.31
C LEU A 334 -5.40 0.74 14.97
N TRP A 335 -5.35 0.65 16.31
CA TRP A 335 -4.37 -0.17 17.01
C TRP A 335 -4.52 -1.66 16.71
N SER A 336 -5.76 -2.17 16.66
CA SER A 336 -6.04 -3.55 16.26
C SER A 336 -5.67 -3.79 14.80
N VAL A 337 -6.02 -2.84 13.92
CA VAL A 337 -5.68 -2.91 12.49
C VAL A 337 -4.17 -2.98 12.31
N TRP A 338 -3.42 -2.09 12.97
CA TRP A 338 -1.96 -2.09 12.95
C TRP A 338 -1.38 -3.41 13.45
N GLU A 339 -1.86 -3.95 14.59
CA GLU A 339 -1.41 -5.25 15.09
C GLU A 339 -1.66 -6.38 14.07
N CYS A 340 -2.84 -6.41 13.43
CA CYS A 340 -3.17 -7.39 12.38
C CYS A 340 -2.21 -7.29 11.19
N LEU A 341 -1.88 -6.06 10.74
CA LEU A 341 -0.92 -5.85 9.65
C LEU A 341 0.48 -6.37 10.01
N ILE A 342 0.99 -6.03 11.20
CA ILE A 342 2.32 -6.46 11.65
C ILE A 342 2.39 -7.99 11.77
N LEU A 343 1.30 -8.63 12.18
CA LEU A 343 1.19 -10.08 12.29
C LEU A 343 0.85 -10.78 10.96
N CYS A 344 0.83 -10.04 9.84
CA CYS A 344 0.45 -10.53 8.52
C CYS A 344 -0.93 -11.23 8.52
N GLU A 345 -1.90 -10.72 9.28
CA GLU A 345 -3.28 -11.20 9.21
C GLU A 345 -3.98 -10.51 8.01
N PRO A 346 -4.75 -11.26 7.20
CA PRO A 346 -5.35 -10.70 5.98
C PRO A 346 -6.49 -9.72 6.28
N ILE A 347 -6.56 -8.63 5.52
CA ILE A 347 -7.54 -7.54 5.71
C ILE A 347 -8.25 -7.22 4.39
N LEU A 348 -9.57 -7.33 4.40
CA LEU A 348 -10.41 -6.76 3.34
C LEU A 348 -10.66 -5.29 3.64
N VAL A 349 -10.23 -4.39 2.76
CA VAL A 349 -10.54 -2.96 2.85
C VAL A 349 -11.72 -2.67 1.93
N TYR A 350 -12.86 -2.31 2.50
CA TYR A 350 -14.04 -1.91 1.75
C TYR A 350 -14.16 -0.38 1.77
N GLY A 351 -14.54 0.24 0.66
CA GLY A 351 -14.82 1.68 0.62
C GLY A 351 -15.86 2.03 -0.44
N PRO A 352 -16.40 3.26 -0.41
CA PRO A 352 -17.44 3.68 -1.35
C PRO A 352 -16.87 4.03 -2.74
N SER A 353 -15.56 4.28 -2.85
CA SER A 353 -14.90 4.66 -4.09
C SER A 353 -13.46 4.12 -4.20
N PRO A 354 -12.92 3.88 -5.40
CA PRO A 354 -11.54 3.41 -5.59
C PRO A 354 -10.48 4.34 -5.02
N SER A 355 -10.72 5.66 -5.02
CA SER A 355 -9.85 6.66 -4.41
C SER A 355 -9.70 6.41 -2.92
N MET A 356 -10.81 6.17 -2.20
CA MET A 356 -10.79 5.93 -0.77
C MET A 356 -10.12 4.59 -0.42
N THR A 357 -10.41 3.52 -1.16
CA THR A 357 -9.81 2.20 -0.90
C THR A 357 -8.32 2.20 -1.22
N SER A 358 -7.92 2.75 -2.36
CA SER A 358 -6.51 2.80 -2.76
C SER A 358 -5.69 3.69 -1.84
N GLN A 359 -6.21 4.85 -1.41
CA GLN A 359 -5.54 5.69 -0.42
C GLN A 359 -5.40 4.97 0.94
N ALA A 360 -6.45 4.29 1.41
CA ALA A 360 -6.42 3.55 2.66
C ALA A 360 -5.38 2.42 2.61
N VAL A 361 -5.35 1.65 1.53
CA VAL A 361 -4.40 0.54 1.38
C VAL A 361 -2.95 1.03 1.32
N TRP A 362 -2.66 2.14 0.63
CA TRP A 362 -1.32 2.73 0.65
C TRP A 362 -0.94 3.25 2.04
N TRP A 363 -1.89 3.81 2.78
CA TRP A 363 -1.67 4.20 4.17
C TRP A 363 -1.33 2.99 5.05
N LEU A 364 -2.05 1.87 4.90
CA LEU A 364 -1.74 0.61 5.61
C LEU A 364 -0.37 0.05 5.23
N ARG A 365 0.02 0.09 3.94
CA ARG A 365 1.38 -0.30 3.52
C ARG A 365 2.43 0.56 4.20
N ASP A 366 2.20 1.86 4.28
CA ASP A 366 3.15 2.78 4.88
C ASP A 366 3.40 2.47 6.36
N LEU A 367 2.37 2.06 7.11
CA LEU A 367 2.53 1.68 8.52
C LEU A 367 3.46 0.49 8.77
N ILE A 368 3.65 -0.38 7.79
CA ILE A 368 4.45 -1.60 7.93
C ILE A 368 5.96 -1.28 7.78
N ARG A 369 6.32 -0.15 7.18
CA ARG A 369 7.73 0.23 7.00
C ARG A 369 8.39 0.48 8.37
N PRO A 370 9.64 -0.01 8.60
CA PRO A 370 10.58 -0.56 7.61
C PRO A 370 10.58 -2.08 7.46
N ILE A 371 9.55 -2.79 7.92
CA ILE A 371 9.48 -4.24 7.77
C ILE A 371 9.29 -4.58 6.29
N PRO A 372 10.12 -5.48 5.70
CA PRO A 372 9.96 -5.90 4.31
C PRO A 372 8.56 -6.45 4.05
N LEU A 373 7.97 -6.05 2.92
CA LEU A 373 6.63 -6.50 2.57
C LEU A 373 6.64 -7.98 2.19
N ALA A 374 6.11 -8.82 3.08
CA ALA A 374 5.88 -10.25 2.85
C ALA A 374 4.49 -10.60 2.29
N ALA A 375 3.74 -9.58 1.86
CA ALA A 375 2.31 -9.64 1.60
C ALA A 375 1.94 -9.18 0.18
N ASP A 376 0.83 -9.70 -0.36
CA ASP A 376 0.19 -9.11 -1.54
C ASP A 376 -0.80 -8.01 -1.07
N ILE A 377 -0.63 -6.78 -1.56
CA ILE A 377 -1.43 -5.62 -1.23
C ILE A 377 -2.01 -5.03 -2.52
N ARG A 378 -3.33 -5.06 -2.72
CA ARG A 378 -4.00 -4.49 -3.90
C ARG A 378 -4.71 -3.19 -3.53
N PRO A 379 -4.22 -2.00 -3.95
CA PRO A 379 -4.85 -0.72 -3.57
C PRO A 379 -6.31 -0.62 -4.03
N TYR A 380 -6.56 -1.01 -5.26
CA TYR A 380 -7.89 -1.21 -5.81
C TYR A 380 -7.91 -2.53 -6.59
N PHE A 381 -8.91 -3.36 -6.29
CA PHE A 381 -9.05 -4.72 -6.79
C PHE A 381 -10.48 -4.93 -7.30
N THR A 382 -10.60 -5.50 -8.50
CA THR A 382 -11.88 -5.74 -9.16
C THR A 382 -12.05 -7.22 -9.46
N ILE A 383 -13.27 -7.63 -9.79
CA ILE A 383 -13.57 -9.00 -10.24
C ILE A 383 -12.87 -9.35 -11.57
N HIS A 384 -12.42 -8.34 -12.30
CA HIS A 384 -11.71 -8.46 -13.58
C HIS A 384 -10.20 -8.58 -13.40
N ASP A 385 -9.67 -8.48 -12.17
CA ASP A 385 -8.27 -8.74 -11.91
C ASP A 385 -7.93 -10.20 -12.27
N ARG A 386 -6.82 -10.40 -12.98
CA ARG A 386 -6.39 -11.75 -13.40
C ARG A 386 -6.23 -12.69 -12.21
N ASP A 387 -5.79 -12.18 -11.07
CA ASP A 387 -5.57 -12.95 -9.84
C ASP A 387 -6.86 -13.11 -9.00
N HIS A 388 -8.02 -12.63 -9.46
CA HIS A 388 -9.30 -12.71 -8.72
C HIS A 388 -9.60 -14.10 -8.18
N ALA A 389 -9.63 -15.13 -9.03
CA ALA A 389 -9.94 -16.49 -8.59
C ALA A 389 -8.88 -17.07 -7.62
N LEU A 390 -7.65 -16.57 -7.66
CA LEU A 390 -6.55 -17.01 -6.80
C LEU A 390 -6.60 -16.34 -5.42
N LEU A 391 -7.01 -15.07 -5.36
CA LEU A 391 -7.01 -14.27 -4.14
C LEU A 391 -8.36 -14.27 -3.41
N VAL A 392 -9.46 -14.37 -4.16
CA VAL A 392 -10.83 -14.38 -3.64
C VAL A 392 -11.52 -15.65 -4.09
N ASN A 393 -11.56 -16.63 -3.18
CA ASN A 393 -12.20 -17.93 -3.37
C ASN A 393 -12.75 -18.44 -2.02
N LYS A 394 -13.14 -19.72 -1.95
CA LYS A 394 -13.74 -20.30 -0.73
C LYS A 394 -12.71 -20.72 0.32
N SER A 395 -11.42 -20.74 -0.02
CA SER A 395 -10.34 -21.11 0.90
C SER A 395 -9.98 -19.95 1.83
N PRO A 396 -9.36 -20.22 3.00
CA PRO A 396 -8.87 -19.15 3.87
C PRO A 396 -7.96 -18.18 3.11
N PRO A 397 -8.10 -16.86 3.34
CA PRO A 397 -7.27 -15.87 2.66
C PRO A 397 -5.79 -16.06 2.97
N LYS A 398 -4.94 -15.77 1.97
CA LYS A 398 -3.48 -15.87 2.11
C LYS A 398 -2.98 -14.93 3.21
N THR A 399 -1.99 -15.38 3.97
CA THR A 399 -1.32 -14.58 5.00
C THR A 399 -0.83 -13.26 4.42
N GLY A 400 -1.09 -12.17 5.14
CA GLY A 400 -0.69 -10.81 4.81
C GLY A 400 -1.52 -10.13 3.71
N LEU A 401 -2.46 -10.84 3.08
CA LEU A 401 -3.23 -10.30 1.96
C LEU A 401 -4.06 -9.07 2.38
N VAL A 402 -3.84 -7.93 1.71
CA VAL A 402 -4.66 -6.72 1.87
C VAL A 402 -5.27 -6.34 0.52
N ILE A 403 -6.59 -6.29 0.40
CA ILE A 403 -7.24 -5.91 -0.86
C ILE A 403 -8.26 -4.79 -0.63
N GLY A 404 -8.15 -3.72 -1.42
CA GLY A 404 -9.09 -2.61 -1.48
C GLY A 404 -10.17 -2.85 -2.52
N VAL A 405 -11.44 -2.84 -2.12
CA VAL A 405 -12.58 -3.16 -2.98
C VAL A 405 -13.75 -2.21 -2.72
N THR A 406 -14.57 -2.00 -3.74
CA THR A 406 -15.74 -1.11 -3.71
C THR A 406 -17.04 -1.84 -4.01
N ASN A 407 -16.96 -2.97 -4.70
CA ASN A 407 -18.14 -3.74 -5.08
C ASN A 407 -18.69 -4.59 -3.92
N PRO A 408 -19.98 -4.47 -3.56
CA PRO A 408 -20.63 -5.30 -2.53
C PRO A 408 -20.56 -6.81 -2.79
N PHE A 409 -20.26 -7.24 -4.03
CA PHE A 409 -19.93 -8.63 -4.33
C PHE A 409 -18.87 -9.20 -3.37
N PHE A 410 -17.84 -8.41 -3.05
CA PHE A 410 -16.75 -8.86 -2.17
C PHE A 410 -17.20 -9.03 -0.72
N GLU A 411 -18.21 -8.32 -0.25
CA GLU A 411 -18.79 -8.55 1.09
C GLU A 411 -19.30 -9.99 1.21
N LYS A 412 -20.00 -10.47 0.18
CA LYS A 412 -20.55 -11.84 0.14
C LYS A 412 -19.45 -12.88 -0.06
N SER A 413 -18.54 -12.63 -1.01
CA SER A 413 -17.48 -13.58 -1.38
C SER A 413 -16.42 -13.74 -0.30
N CYS A 414 -16.16 -12.67 0.46
CA CYS A 414 -15.16 -12.64 1.53
C CYS A 414 -15.77 -12.74 2.93
N THR A 415 -17.01 -13.21 3.08
CA THR A 415 -17.65 -13.38 4.40
C THR A 415 -16.82 -14.20 5.38
N HIS A 416 -16.00 -15.15 4.91
CA HIS A 416 -15.13 -16.00 5.73
C HIS A 416 -13.82 -15.31 6.16
N TRP A 417 -13.49 -14.13 5.62
CA TRP A 417 -12.28 -13.40 5.98
C TRP A 417 -12.30 -12.98 7.46
N PRO A 418 -11.14 -12.97 8.13
CA PRO A 418 -11.09 -12.67 9.55
C PRO A 418 -11.36 -11.20 9.84
N HIS A 419 -10.95 -10.30 8.93
CA HIS A 419 -10.92 -8.86 9.14
C HIS A 419 -11.48 -8.07 7.97
N VAL A 420 -12.37 -7.13 8.28
CA VAL A 420 -12.93 -6.16 7.33
C VAL A 420 -12.77 -4.76 7.89
N LEU A 421 -12.10 -3.89 7.14
CA LEU A 421 -12.00 -2.46 7.39
C LEU A 421 -12.83 -1.72 6.35
N SER A 422 -14.03 -1.29 6.73
CA SER A 422 -14.88 -0.45 5.89
C SER A 422 -14.56 1.02 6.16
N VAL A 423 -14.01 1.74 5.17
CA VAL A 423 -13.53 3.12 5.32
C VAL A 423 -14.65 4.14 5.19
N GLY A 424 -14.47 5.29 5.84
CA GLY A 424 -15.38 6.42 5.82
C GLY A 424 -15.93 6.77 7.21
N ARG A 425 -17.10 7.40 7.21
CA ARG A 425 -17.77 7.90 8.41
C ARG A 425 -18.89 6.96 8.85
N LYS A 426 -19.21 6.96 10.15
CA LYS A 426 -20.40 6.26 10.63
C LYS A 426 -21.64 6.92 10.05
N THR A 427 -22.40 6.18 9.25
CA THR A 427 -23.72 6.63 8.79
C THR A 427 -24.70 6.56 9.95
N ARG A 428 -25.59 7.56 10.06
CA ARG A 428 -26.67 7.52 11.04
C ARG A 428 -27.72 6.50 10.57
N PRO A 429 -28.34 5.72 11.47
CA PRO A 429 -29.43 4.83 11.09
C PRO A 429 -30.55 5.65 10.43
N GLY A 430 -30.96 5.26 9.21
CA GLY A 430 -32.07 5.90 8.47
C GLY A 430 -31.66 6.85 7.32
N THR A 431 -30.37 7.06 7.06
CA THR A 431 -29.92 7.84 5.88
C THR A 431 -29.27 6.91 4.86
N THR A 432 -29.86 6.84 3.65
CA THR A 432 -29.39 6.14 2.43
C THR A 432 -28.83 4.72 2.60
N VAL A 433 -29.41 3.74 1.89
CA VAL A 433 -28.86 2.39 1.79
C VAL A 433 -27.50 2.47 1.09
N VAL A 434 -26.41 2.51 1.85
CA VAL A 434 -25.06 2.35 1.32
C VAL A 434 -24.91 0.86 0.99
N ALA A 435 -24.66 0.55 -0.27
CA ALA A 435 -24.37 -0.83 -0.67
C ALA A 435 -23.01 -1.24 -0.07
N GLY A 436 -22.94 -2.43 0.53
CA GLY A 436 -21.74 -2.95 1.20
C GLY A 436 -21.73 -2.84 2.73
N PRO A 437 -20.63 -3.26 3.39
CA PRO A 437 -20.52 -3.27 4.84
C PRO A 437 -20.47 -1.85 5.43
N SER A 438 -21.13 -1.65 6.57
CA SER A 438 -21.12 -0.37 7.28
C SER A 438 -19.70 0.07 7.65
N ALA A 439 -19.39 1.36 7.48
CA ALA A 439 -18.09 1.92 7.82
C ALA A 439 -17.69 1.59 9.28
N GLY A 440 -16.47 1.10 9.47
CA GLY A 440 -15.99 0.61 10.75
C GLY A 440 -14.96 -0.51 10.61
N TRP A 441 -14.73 -1.21 11.72
CA TRP A 441 -13.83 -2.35 11.81
C TRP A 441 -14.57 -3.56 12.32
N THR A 442 -14.45 -4.68 11.62
CA THR A 442 -14.99 -5.98 12.01
C THR A 442 -13.86 -6.99 12.03
N THR A 443 -13.73 -7.70 13.15
CA THR A 443 -12.74 -8.78 13.34
C THR A 443 -13.41 -9.98 13.98
N LYS A 444 -13.04 -11.18 13.55
CA LYS A 444 -13.53 -12.45 14.13
C LYS A 444 -12.53 -13.10 15.08
N THR A 445 -11.25 -12.83 14.88
CA THR A 445 -10.15 -13.60 15.50
C THR A 445 -9.26 -12.75 16.40
N HIS A 446 -9.15 -11.45 16.13
CA HIS A 446 -8.13 -10.61 16.75
C HIS A 446 -8.54 -10.06 18.11
N ARG A 447 -7.63 -10.19 19.08
CA ARG A 447 -7.70 -9.56 20.41
C ARG A 447 -6.45 -8.70 20.65
N ARG A 448 -6.64 -7.44 21.02
CA ARG A 448 -5.57 -6.43 21.15
C ARG A 448 -4.46 -6.82 22.13
N TYR A 449 -3.22 -6.74 21.68
CA TYR A 449 -1.98 -6.97 22.42
C TYR A 449 -1.46 -5.73 23.15
N ILE A 450 -1.54 -4.55 22.52
CA ILE A 450 -1.08 -3.28 23.08
C ILE A 450 -2.24 -2.38 23.52
N SER A 451 -1.91 -1.47 24.44
CA SER A 451 -2.83 -0.42 24.90
C SER A 451 -2.95 0.70 23.87
N LYS A 452 -4.15 1.27 23.78
CA LYS A 452 -4.39 2.47 22.96
C LYS A 452 -3.70 3.67 23.58
N ASP A 453 -3.22 4.57 22.75
CA ASP A 453 -2.88 5.92 23.20
C ASP A 453 -4.18 6.72 23.29
N ARG A 454 -4.74 6.82 24.51
CA ARG A 454 -6.01 7.51 24.76
C ARG A 454 -5.90 9.01 24.56
N GLN A 455 -4.72 9.60 24.74
CA GLN A 455 -4.51 11.04 24.56
C GLN A 455 -4.46 11.38 23.08
N LEU A 456 -3.72 10.61 22.29
CA LEU A 456 -3.72 10.73 20.84
C LEU A 456 -5.13 10.51 20.28
N LEU A 457 -5.81 9.42 20.66
CA LEU A 457 -7.16 9.13 20.16
C LEU A 457 -8.14 10.29 20.38
N LYS A 458 -8.16 10.90 21.58
CA LYS A 458 -8.99 12.07 21.85
C LYS A 458 -8.67 13.26 20.95
N ARG A 459 -7.38 13.51 20.66
CA ARG A 459 -6.95 14.58 19.76
C ARG A 459 -7.39 14.32 18.32
N LEU A 460 -7.28 13.08 17.85
CA LEU A 460 -7.74 12.66 16.52
C LEU A 460 -9.26 12.81 16.37
N GLU A 461 -10.03 12.36 17.36
CA GLU A 461 -11.50 12.48 17.37
C GLU A 461 -11.94 13.95 17.34
N LYS A 462 -11.26 14.83 18.09
CA LYS A 462 -11.49 16.28 18.04
C LYS A 462 -11.14 16.87 16.67
N ALA A 463 -10.03 16.44 16.06
CA ALA A 463 -9.62 16.95 14.76
C ALA A 463 -10.62 16.58 13.64
N CYS A 464 -11.29 15.44 13.73
CA CYS A 464 -12.31 15.04 12.74
C CYS A 464 -13.48 16.02 12.61
N THR A 465 -13.80 16.78 13.66
CA THR A 465 -14.86 17.81 13.66
C THR A 465 -14.33 19.23 13.48
N SER A 466 -13.02 19.39 13.24
CA SER A 466 -12.33 20.68 13.15
C SER A 466 -11.98 21.04 11.69
N SER A 467 -11.05 21.97 11.48
CA SER A 467 -10.68 22.46 10.14
C SER A 467 -9.94 21.41 9.30
N THR A 468 -9.85 21.62 7.98
CA THR A 468 -9.06 20.76 7.09
C THR A 468 -7.58 20.70 7.50
N LEU A 469 -7.03 21.82 7.98
CA LEU A 469 -5.65 21.89 8.47
C LEU A 469 -5.47 21.00 9.72
N ASP A 470 -6.40 21.05 10.67
CA ASP A 470 -6.36 20.19 11.85
C ASP A 470 -6.43 18.71 11.48
N ARG A 471 -7.26 18.35 10.49
CA ARG A 471 -7.37 16.97 9.98
C ARG A 471 -6.09 16.52 9.29
N MET A 472 -5.43 17.42 8.56
CA MET A 472 -4.13 17.14 7.93
C MET A 472 -3.06 16.91 9.00
N GLN A 473 -2.94 17.80 9.99
CA GLN A 473 -2.00 17.66 11.09
C GLN A 473 -2.25 16.37 11.89
N ALA A 474 -3.51 16.08 12.21
CA ALA A 474 -3.89 14.84 12.88
C ALA A 474 -3.56 13.59 12.05
N SER A 475 -3.66 13.67 10.71
CA SER A 475 -3.26 12.57 9.82
C SER A 475 -1.75 12.32 9.87
N LEU A 476 -0.94 13.38 9.91
CA LEU A 476 0.52 13.30 10.06
C LEU A 476 0.90 12.73 11.43
N GLU A 477 0.29 13.22 12.51
CA GLU A 477 0.51 12.70 13.87
C GLU A 477 0.15 11.22 14.00
N LEU A 478 -0.99 10.82 13.44
CA LEU A 478 -1.44 9.43 13.42
C LEU A 478 -0.45 8.51 12.71
N ARG A 479 0.03 8.96 11.54
CA ARG A 479 1.05 8.26 10.76
C ARG A 479 2.34 8.11 11.56
N ARG A 480 2.88 9.21 12.09
CA ARG A 480 4.10 9.22 12.92
C ARG A 480 3.99 8.26 14.10
N HIS A 481 2.84 8.25 14.79
CA HIS A 481 2.59 7.36 15.92
C HIS A 481 2.73 5.88 15.54
N PHE A 482 2.06 5.42 14.48
CA PHE A 482 2.14 4.02 14.07
C PHE A 482 3.50 3.64 13.49
N CYS A 483 4.16 4.51 12.73
CA CYS A 483 5.52 4.28 12.27
C CYS A 483 6.50 4.12 13.44
N SER A 484 6.36 4.92 14.50
CA SER A 484 7.14 4.76 15.73
C SER A 484 6.89 3.43 16.42
N ARG A 485 5.63 2.96 16.46
CA ARG A 485 5.28 1.63 17.00
C ARG A 485 5.90 0.50 16.18
N THR A 486 5.85 0.59 14.85
CA THR A 486 6.49 -0.40 13.96
C THR A 486 7.99 -0.47 14.21
N ASN A 487 8.68 0.66 14.33
CA ASN A 487 10.09 0.68 14.73
C ASN A 487 10.31 0.05 16.11
N ALA A 488 9.44 0.32 17.09
CA ALA A 488 9.53 -0.24 18.43
C ALA A 488 9.29 -1.77 18.49
N VAL A 489 8.61 -2.37 17.51
CA VAL A 489 8.54 -3.84 17.34
C VAL A 489 9.93 -4.41 17.07
N LEU A 490 10.73 -3.72 16.26
CA LEU A 490 12.04 -4.21 15.82
C LEU A 490 13.15 -4.02 16.87
N VAL A 491 12.96 -3.14 17.86
CA VAL A 491 14.02 -2.81 18.84
C VAL A 491 14.54 -4.04 19.61
N PRO A 492 13.71 -4.91 20.22
CA PRO A 492 14.22 -6.08 20.94
C PRO A 492 14.88 -7.10 20.02
N LEU A 493 14.40 -7.21 18.77
CA LEU A 493 14.93 -8.10 17.76
C LEU A 493 16.31 -7.65 17.29
N ASN A 494 16.46 -6.38 16.92
CA ASN A 494 17.75 -5.78 16.56
C ASN A 494 18.77 -5.92 17.69
N ARG A 495 18.36 -5.69 18.94
CA ARG A 495 19.23 -5.88 20.10
C ARG A 495 19.73 -7.32 20.23
N TYR A 496 18.85 -8.30 20.03
CA TYR A 496 19.26 -9.71 20.05
C TYR A 496 20.11 -10.08 18.81
N LEU A 497 19.78 -9.60 17.61
CA LEU A 497 20.59 -9.83 16.42
C LEU A 497 22.03 -9.32 16.59
N ASN A 498 22.23 -8.20 17.28
CA ASN A 498 23.57 -7.68 17.56
C ASN A 498 24.42 -8.65 18.40
N THR A 499 23.81 -9.51 19.22
CA THR A 499 24.55 -10.55 19.96
C THR A 499 24.92 -11.75 19.09
N LEU A 500 24.33 -11.86 17.90
CA LEU A 500 24.62 -12.91 16.92
C LEU A 500 25.74 -12.53 15.95
N ILE A 501 26.18 -11.27 15.93
CA ILE A 501 27.29 -10.80 15.10
C ILE A 501 28.61 -11.39 15.65
N PRO A 502 29.40 -12.11 14.85
CA PRO A 502 30.68 -12.67 15.30
C PRO A 502 31.66 -11.59 15.77
N SER A 503 32.33 -11.85 16.89
CA SER A 503 33.38 -10.98 17.43
C SER A 503 34.62 -10.95 16.54
N PRO A 504 35.47 -9.91 16.62
CA PRO A 504 36.73 -9.85 15.87
C PRO A 504 37.62 -11.09 16.04
N ALA A 505 37.67 -11.67 17.24
CA ALA A 505 38.46 -12.87 17.52
C ALA A 505 37.90 -14.12 16.80
N GLU A 506 36.58 -14.28 16.79
CA GLU A 506 35.90 -15.40 16.11
C GLU A 506 36.05 -15.31 14.58
N ARG A 507 36.23 -14.12 14.01
CA ARG A 507 36.39 -13.93 12.55
C ARG A 507 37.73 -14.41 12.01
N ASN A 508 38.75 -14.54 12.86
CA ASN A 508 40.12 -14.87 12.45
C ASN A 508 40.40 -16.39 12.43
N THR A 509 39.44 -17.23 12.83
CA THR A 509 39.53 -18.68 12.67
C THR A 509 39.02 -19.09 11.29
N THR A 510 39.80 -19.91 10.58
CA THR A 510 39.59 -20.35 9.18
C THR A 510 38.27 -21.07 8.90
N LEU A 511 37.48 -21.39 9.93
CA LEU A 511 36.20 -22.11 9.83
C LEU A 511 34.97 -21.23 10.11
N CYS A 512 35.15 -19.97 10.55
CA CYS A 512 34.01 -19.11 10.88
C CYS A 512 33.49 -18.41 9.62
N LEU A 513 32.32 -18.82 9.14
CA LEU A 513 31.61 -18.13 8.06
C LEU A 513 31.35 -16.68 8.51
N ARG A 514 31.68 -15.69 7.66
CA ARG A 514 31.38 -14.26 7.85
C ARG A 514 29.85 -14.01 7.78
N ARG A 515 29.08 -14.64 8.67
CA ARG A 515 27.62 -14.68 8.72
C ARG A 515 27.15 -14.58 10.17
N LEU A 516 25.89 -14.20 10.36
CA LEU A 516 25.27 -14.21 11.68
C LEU A 516 25.22 -15.62 12.27
N LYS A 517 25.38 -15.72 13.59
CA LYS A 517 25.01 -16.94 14.32
C LYS A 517 23.51 -17.21 14.13
N PRO A 518 23.07 -18.48 14.06
CA PRO A 518 21.65 -18.81 13.85
C PRO A 518 20.75 -18.18 14.93
N PHE A 519 19.59 -17.66 14.52
CA PHE A 519 18.62 -17.10 15.46
C PHE A 519 18.03 -18.17 16.38
N ASN A 520 18.19 -18.02 17.70
CA ASN A 520 17.60 -18.93 18.68
C ASN A 520 16.40 -18.29 19.40
N THR A 521 15.22 -18.88 19.20
CA THR A 521 13.97 -18.38 19.78
C THR A 521 13.97 -18.36 21.32
N ALA A 522 14.55 -19.37 21.98
CA ALA A 522 14.55 -19.44 23.44
C ALA A 522 15.47 -18.35 24.05
N GLU A 523 16.62 -18.12 23.46
CA GLU A 523 17.55 -17.06 23.85
C GLU A 523 16.97 -15.66 23.59
N PHE A 524 16.31 -15.47 22.43
CA PHE A 524 15.59 -14.23 22.15
C PHE A 524 14.57 -13.93 23.26
N PHE A 525 13.74 -14.90 23.65
CA PHE A 525 12.79 -14.70 24.75
C PHE A 525 13.47 -14.51 26.11
N SER A 526 14.68 -15.01 26.31
CA SER A 526 15.48 -14.70 27.50
C SER A 526 15.93 -13.23 27.52
N SER A 527 16.47 -12.74 26.39
CA SER A 527 16.79 -11.32 26.15
C SER A 527 15.57 -10.40 26.31
N LEU A 528 14.40 -10.86 25.87
CA LEU A 528 13.17 -10.09 25.97
C LEU A 528 12.67 -9.95 27.42
N ARG A 529 12.94 -10.94 28.28
CA ARG A 529 12.64 -10.87 29.71
C ARG A 529 13.59 -9.94 30.46
N SER A 530 14.88 -9.98 30.14
CA SER A 530 15.87 -9.11 30.79
C SER A 530 15.75 -7.65 30.38
N SER A 531 15.23 -7.37 29.18
CA SER A 531 15.01 -6.00 28.71
C SER A 531 13.75 -5.95 27.82
N PRO A 532 12.58 -5.57 28.38
CA PRO A 532 11.30 -5.63 27.66
C PRO A 532 11.21 -4.64 26.49
N SER A 533 10.20 -4.83 25.63
CA SER A 533 9.89 -3.90 24.54
C SER A 533 9.35 -2.57 25.10
N ALA A 534 9.66 -1.46 24.42
CA ALA A 534 9.08 -0.14 24.72
C ALA A 534 7.62 0.00 24.26
N LEU A 535 7.06 -1.02 23.60
CA LEU A 535 5.65 -1.07 23.24
C LEU A 535 4.79 -1.26 24.50
N PRO A 536 3.64 -0.55 24.61
CA PRO A 536 2.77 -0.62 25.77
C PRO A 536 1.89 -1.88 25.71
N PHE A 537 2.51 -3.06 25.81
CA PHE A 537 1.79 -4.33 25.90
C PHE A 537 0.91 -4.37 27.15
N LYS A 538 -0.28 -4.96 27.02
CA LYS A 538 -1.21 -5.09 28.14
C LYS A 538 -0.70 -6.00 29.27
N SER A 539 0.20 -6.93 28.95
CA SER A 539 0.87 -7.81 29.90
C SER A 539 2.12 -8.45 29.28
N SER A 540 3.02 -8.97 30.11
CA SER A 540 4.20 -9.72 29.66
C SER A 540 3.82 -10.99 28.88
N SER A 541 2.69 -11.61 29.22
CA SER A 541 2.14 -12.75 28.48
C SER A 541 1.71 -12.33 27.06
N LYS A 542 1.04 -11.19 26.92
CA LYS A 542 0.66 -10.65 25.61
C LYS A 542 1.87 -10.23 24.77
N GLN A 543 2.90 -9.67 25.39
CA GLN A 543 4.18 -9.39 24.73
C GLN A 543 4.79 -10.68 24.17
N ARG A 544 4.84 -11.75 24.98
CA ARG A 544 5.36 -13.04 24.54
C ARG A 544 4.54 -13.62 23.38
N GLU A 545 3.23 -13.69 23.52
CA GLU A 545 2.32 -14.22 22.49
C GLU A 545 2.46 -13.46 21.16
N PHE A 546 2.58 -12.12 21.22
CA PHE A 546 2.78 -11.29 20.04
C PHE A 546 4.05 -11.65 19.27
N TYR A 547 5.20 -11.72 19.95
CA TYR A 547 6.45 -12.09 19.30
C TYR A 547 6.49 -13.57 18.88
N GLU A 548 5.86 -14.49 19.63
CA GLU A 548 5.73 -15.89 19.20
C GLU A 548 4.98 -16.01 17.88
N LYS A 549 3.92 -15.21 17.69
CA LYS A 549 3.21 -15.13 16.41
C LYS A 549 4.06 -14.46 15.33
N TRP A 550 4.66 -13.32 15.64
CA TRP A 550 5.45 -12.56 14.65
C TRP A 550 6.62 -13.37 14.09
N LEU A 551 7.35 -14.12 14.93
CA LEU A 551 8.45 -15.01 14.52
C LEU A 551 8.02 -16.15 13.59
N ARG A 552 6.71 -16.43 13.48
CA ARG A 552 6.15 -17.42 12.54
C ARG A 552 5.64 -16.80 11.24
N THR A 553 5.66 -15.48 11.13
CA THR A 553 5.20 -14.79 9.92
C THR A 553 6.26 -14.82 8.82
N PRO A 554 5.86 -14.75 7.54
CA PRO A 554 6.82 -14.60 6.44
C PRO A 554 7.59 -13.28 6.51
N ALA A 555 7.03 -12.24 7.15
CA ALA A 555 7.71 -10.95 7.36
C ALA A 555 8.96 -11.08 8.22
N PHE A 556 8.94 -11.92 9.28
CA PHE A 556 10.14 -12.19 10.06
C PHE A 556 11.24 -12.85 9.22
N GLY A 557 10.87 -13.85 8.39
CA GLY A 557 11.84 -14.54 7.52
C GLY A 557 12.52 -13.59 6.55
N LEU A 558 11.75 -12.74 5.85
CA LEU A 558 12.31 -11.74 4.94
C LEU A 558 13.14 -10.69 5.68
N TRP A 559 12.67 -10.23 6.83
CA TRP A 559 13.40 -9.28 7.66
C TRP A 559 14.75 -9.86 8.10
N LEU A 560 14.78 -11.09 8.61
CA LEU A 560 16.00 -11.75 9.07
C LEU A 560 17.01 -11.94 7.92
N ALA A 561 16.54 -12.41 6.76
CA ALA A 561 17.38 -12.56 5.56
C ALA A 561 18.03 -11.23 5.16
N ARG A 562 17.26 -10.12 5.19
CA ARG A 562 17.79 -8.79 4.90
C ARG A 562 18.81 -8.32 5.94
N GLN A 563 18.60 -8.61 7.23
CA GLN A 563 19.60 -8.29 8.26
C GLN A 563 20.88 -9.11 8.07
N GLU A 564 20.78 -10.38 7.66
CA GLU A 564 21.95 -11.20 7.31
C GLU A 564 22.74 -10.60 6.14
N GLU A 565 22.08 -10.16 5.07
CA GLU A 565 22.71 -9.49 3.93
C GLU A 565 23.46 -8.22 4.36
N VAL A 566 22.80 -7.33 5.11
CA VAL A 566 23.40 -6.09 5.63
C VAL A 566 24.65 -6.39 6.46
N VAL A 567 24.59 -7.37 7.35
CA VAL A 567 25.74 -7.76 8.19
C VAL A 567 26.84 -8.37 7.34
N GLN A 568 26.53 -9.23 6.37
CA GLN A 568 27.51 -9.82 5.46
C GLN A 568 28.27 -8.75 4.67
N ASP A 569 27.56 -7.75 4.13
CA ASP A 569 28.18 -6.68 3.36
C ASP A 569 29.04 -5.77 4.25
N ALA A 570 28.56 -5.42 5.45
CA ALA A 570 29.35 -4.67 6.43
C ALA A 570 30.62 -5.41 6.88
N LEU A 571 30.57 -6.76 6.95
CA LEU A 571 31.73 -7.60 7.26
C LEU A 571 32.69 -7.75 6.07
N ARG A 572 32.24 -7.56 4.83
CA ARG A 572 33.10 -7.54 3.64
C ARG A 572 33.88 -6.23 3.51
N GLN A 573 33.20 -5.09 3.70
CA GLN A 573 33.78 -3.74 3.54
C GLN A 573 34.85 -3.37 4.58
N LYS A 574 34.91 -4.07 5.72
CA LYS A 574 35.94 -3.87 6.76
C LYS A 574 37.24 -4.66 6.48
N THR A 575 37.44 -5.12 5.25
CA THR A 575 38.68 -5.73 4.72
C THR A 575 39.30 -4.73 3.76
#